data_AF-A0A931MPJ1-F1
#
_entry.id   AF-A0A931MPJ1-F1
#
_cell.length_a   1.000
_cell.length_b   1.000
_cell.length_c   1.000
_cell.angle_alpha   90.00
_cell.angle_beta   90.00
_cell.angle_gamma   90.00
#
_symmetry.space_group_name_H-M   'P 1'
#
loop_
_entity.id
_entity.type
_entity.pdbx_description
1 polymer ?
#
loop_
_entity_poly.entity_id
_entity_poly.type
_entity_poly.pdbx_seq_one_letter_code
_entity_poly.pdbx_strand_id
1 'polypeptide(L)'
;MTVTAIDRDGRRWALIAIDCELRARLVHGSATPAHLELSELINTFGPLVLSPARRADTVGYAAFIDTVDLVASDPATASVESIDQVARFARSIVLPGGRAR
;
A
#
# COMPACT_ATOMS: atom_id res chain seq x y z
N MET A 1 -8.65 -2.45 -6.02
CA MET A 1 -8.52 -1.98 -4.62
C MET A 1 -7.92 -0.60 -4.67
N THR A 2 -8.44 0.35 -3.91
CA THR A 2 -8.01 1.76 -3.98
C THR A 2 -7.38 2.13 -2.65
N VAL A 3 -6.12 2.55 -2.65
CA VAL A 3 -5.45 3.07 -1.45
C VAL A 3 -5.66 4.58 -1.43
N THR A 4 -5.97 5.15 -0.27
CA THR A 4 -6.02 6.61 -0.14
C THR A 4 -4.74 7.14 0.46
N ALA A 5 -4.22 8.19 -0.13
CA ALA A 5 -3.04 8.91 0.31
C ALA A 5 -3.40 10.36 0.64
N ILE A 6 -2.64 10.97 1.53
CA ILE A 6 -2.76 12.39 1.89
C ILE A 6 -1.43 13.06 1.56
N ASP A 7 -1.48 14.16 0.82
CA ASP A 7 -0.29 14.98 0.57
C ASP A 7 -0.02 15.98 1.71
N ARG A 8 1.11 16.69 1.63
CA ARG A 8 1.51 17.65 2.67
C ARG A 8 0.53 18.79 2.93
N ASP A 9 -0.30 19.12 1.94
CA ASP A 9 -1.29 20.19 2.03
C ASP A 9 -2.67 19.64 2.49
N GLY A 10 -2.73 18.36 2.86
CA GLY A 10 -3.94 17.71 3.38
C GLY A 10 -4.91 17.26 2.29
N ARG A 11 -4.54 17.36 1.00
CA ARG A 11 -5.39 16.87 -0.08
C ARG A 11 -5.36 15.35 -0.11
N ARG A 12 -6.53 14.75 -0.37
CA ARG A 12 -6.67 13.29 -0.42
C ARG A 12 -6.68 12.82 -1.85
N TRP A 13 -5.85 11.82 -2.11
CA TRP A 13 -5.67 11.17 -3.41
C TRP A 13 -6.04 9.71 -3.31
N ALA A 14 -6.77 9.20 -4.30
CA ALA A 14 -6.97 7.78 -4.51
C ALA A 14 -5.88 7.26 -5.44
N LEU A 15 -5.10 6.29 -4.99
CA LEU A 15 -4.11 5.58 -5.78
C LEU A 15 -4.76 4.37 -6.46
N ILE A 16 -4.64 4.30 -7.78
CA ILE A 16 -5.30 3.36 -8.67
C ILE A 16 -4.22 2.73 -9.56
N ALA A 17 -4.15 1.40 -9.59
CA ALA A 17 -3.31 0.69 -10.53
C ALA A 17 -4.03 0.54 -11.88
N ILE A 18 -3.39 0.98 -12.97
CA ILE A 18 -3.89 0.86 -14.35
C ILE A 18 -2.71 0.44 -15.21
N ASP A 19 -2.82 -0.68 -15.95
CA ASP A 19 -1.80 -1.15 -16.91
C ASP A 19 -0.36 -1.17 -16.36
N CYS A 20 -0.19 -1.69 -15.14
CA CYS A 20 1.08 -1.73 -14.39
C CYS A 20 1.64 -0.38 -13.90
N GLU A 21 0.92 0.73 -14.10
CA GLU A 21 1.24 2.05 -13.56
C GLU A 21 0.37 2.40 -12.35
N LEU A 22 0.91 3.20 -11.42
CA LEU A 22 0.14 3.79 -10.34
C LEU A 22 -0.24 5.22 -10.70
N ARG A 23 -1.56 5.47 -10.76
CA ARG A 23 -2.14 6.80 -10.97
C ARG A 23 -2.84 7.28 -9.73
N ALA A 24 -2.81 8.58 -9.53
CA ALA A 24 -3.50 9.26 -8.46
C ALA A 24 -4.68 10.07 -9.01
N ARG A 25 -5.83 9.96 -8.34
CA ARG A 25 -7.00 10.80 -8.57
C ARG A 25 -7.30 11.61 -7.33
N LEU A 26 -7.46 12.92 -7.46
CA LEU A 26 -7.90 13.76 -6.36
C LEU A 26 -9.32 13.38 -5.93
N VAL A 27 -9.53 13.11 -4.65
CA VAL A 27 -10.83 12.76 -4.06
C VAL A 27 -11.30 13.72 -2.99
N HIS A 28 -10.41 14.56 -2.44
CA HIS A 28 -10.77 15.65 -1.54
C HIS A 28 -9.72 16.77 -1.58
N GLY A 29 -10.18 18.01 -1.62
CA GLY A 29 -9.34 19.21 -1.78
C GLY A 29 -9.41 19.77 -3.20
N SER A 30 -8.47 20.67 -3.54
CA SER A 30 -8.36 21.28 -4.87
C SER A 30 -6.93 21.20 -5.38
N ALA A 31 -6.76 20.65 -6.58
CA ALA A 31 -5.50 20.62 -7.32
C ALA A 31 -5.79 20.53 -8.82
N THR A 32 -4.95 21.17 -9.63
CA THR A 32 -4.94 21.01 -11.09
C THR A 32 -3.54 20.57 -11.51
N PRO A 33 -3.39 19.44 -12.22
CA PRO A 33 -4.45 18.51 -12.63
C PRO A 33 -4.99 17.65 -11.48
N ALA A 34 -6.25 17.19 -11.60
CA ALA A 34 -6.91 16.31 -10.63
C ALA A 34 -6.57 14.81 -10.83
N HIS A 35 -5.75 14.50 -11.85
CA HIS A 35 -5.17 13.19 -12.11
C HIS A 35 -3.70 13.34 -12.43
N LEU A 36 -2.87 12.49 -11.84
CA LEU A 36 -1.42 12.49 -12.01
C LEU A 36 -0.89 11.06 -11.98
N GLU A 37 0.27 10.82 -12.59
CA GLU A 37 1.04 9.63 -12.21
C GLU A 37 1.59 9.77 -10.80
N LEU A 38 1.85 8.64 -10.13
CA LEU A 38 2.35 8.66 -8.76
C LEU A 38 3.69 9.40 -8.63
N SER A 39 4.58 9.22 -9.61
CA SER A 39 5.87 9.93 -9.67
C SER A 39 5.68 11.45 -9.77
N GLU A 40 4.81 11.91 -10.66
CA GLU A 40 4.47 13.33 -10.83
C GLU A 40 3.81 13.90 -9.58
N LEU A 41 2.93 13.14 -8.94
CA LEU A 41 2.27 13.53 -7.70
C LEU A 41 3.29 13.80 -6.59
N ILE A 42 4.25 12.88 -6.40
CA ILE A 42 5.30 13.01 -5.39
C ILE A 42 6.23 14.18 -5.71
N ASN A 43 6.58 14.37 -6.98
CA ASN A 43 7.43 15.49 -7.40
C ASN A 43 6.73 16.84 -7.19
N THR A 44 5.41 16.90 -7.39
CA THR A 44 4.64 18.15 -7.31
C THR A 44 4.27 18.51 -5.87
N PHE A 45 3.82 17.53 -5.08
CA PHE A 45 3.25 17.77 -3.74
C PHE A 45 4.07 17.15 -2.60
N GLY A 46 5.17 16.51 -2.92
CA GLY A 46 6.06 15.88 -1.95
C GLY A 46 5.61 14.49 -1.51
N PRO A 47 6.24 13.95 -0.45
CA PRO A 47 5.90 12.64 0.10
C PRO A 47 4.43 12.52 0.50
N LEU A 48 3.89 11.31 0.37
CA LEU A 48 2.49 11.00 0.66
C LEU A 48 2.37 10.15 1.92
N VAL A 49 1.38 10.47 2.76
CA VAL A 49 1.00 9.63 3.89
C VAL A 49 -0.10 8.67 3.42
N LEU A 50 0.21 7.38 3.37
CA LEU A 50 -0.76 6.35 3.02
C LEU A 50 -1.69 6.06 4.22
N SER A 51 -3.00 6.14 3.99
CA SER A 51 -3.99 5.65 4.94
C SER A 51 -4.24 4.16 4.66
N PRO A 52 -4.10 3.26 5.65
CA PRO A 52 -4.37 1.85 5.43
C PRO A 52 -5.84 1.67 5.04
N ALA A 53 -6.09 0.88 3.98
CA ALA A 53 -7.44 0.59 3.49
C ALA A 53 -8.28 -0.25 4.47
N ARG A 54 -7.66 -0.80 5.52
CA ARG A 54 -8.30 -1.63 6.54
C ARG A 54 -7.85 -1.14 7.92
N ARG A 55 -8.79 -1.01 8.86
CA ARG A 55 -8.44 -0.94 10.30
C ARG A 55 -7.78 -2.27 10.63
N ALA A 56 -6.45 -2.30 10.66
CA ALA A 56 -5.71 -3.43 11.16
C ALA A 56 -5.93 -3.47 12.67
N ASP A 57 -6.40 -4.61 13.16
CA ASP A 57 -6.18 -5.02 14.53
C ASP A 57 -4.67 -4.95 14.81
N THR A 58 -4.28 -4.02 15.68
CA THR A 58 -2.89 -3.65 15.96
C THR A 58 -1.99 -4.84 16.33
N VAL A 59 -2.58 -5.92 16.86
CA VAL A 59 -1.88 -7.15 17.23
C VAL A 59 -1.47 -7.98 16.00
N GLY A 60 -2.36 -8.12 15.00
CA GLY A 60 -2.09 -8.91 13.81
C GLY A 60 -1.03 -8.29 12.89
N TYR A 61 -0.95 -6.95 12.87
CA TYR A 61 0.03 -6.23 12.08
C TYR A 61 1.44 -6.30 12.68
N ALA A 62 1.58 -6.19 14.00
CA ALA A 62 2.89 -6.29 14.67
C ALA A 62 3.51 -7.68 14.46
N ALA A 63 2.74 -8.75 14.72
CA ALA A 63 3.20 -10.13 14.49
C ALA A 63 3.56 -10.40 13.02
N PHE A 64 2.87 -9.74 12.08
CA PHE A 64 3.19 -9.84 10.66
C PHE A 64 4.49 -9.11 10.30
N ILE A 65 4.70 -7.89 10.82
CA ILE A 65 5.97 -7.16 10.62
C ILE A 65 7.13 -7.94 11.22
N ASP A 66 6.99 -8.52 12.41
CA ASP A 66 8.00 -9.38 13.01
C ASP A 66 8.34 -10.57 12.11
N THR A 67 7.33 -11.15 11.44
CA THR A 67 7.52 -12.24 10.48
C THR A 67 8.25 -11.78 9.22
N VAL A 68 7.92 -10.60 8.69
CA VAL A 68 8.62 -10.00 7.54
C VAL A 68 10.08 -9.70 7.91
N ASP A 69 10.32 -9.08 9.06
CA ASP A 69 11.66 -8.71 9.52
C ASP A 69 12.52 -9.94 9.78
N LEU A 70 11.94 -11.02 10.34
CA LEU A 70 12.61 -12.30 10.49
C LEU A 70 13.01 -12.90 9.12
N VAL A 71 12.07 -12.95 8.17
CA VAL A 71 12.33 -13.50 6.83
C VAL A 71 13.35 -12.66 6.06
N ALA A 72 13.32 -11.33 6.23
CA ALA A 72 14.22 -10.41 5.55
C ALA A 72 15.63 -10.39 6.14
N SER A 73 15.75 -10.55 7.47
CA SER A 73 17.05 -10.54 8.17
C SER A 73 17.82 -11.85 8.00
N ASP A 74 17.13 -12.99 7.93
CA ASP A 74 17.74 -14.28 7.66
C ASP A 74 16.87 -15.16 6.73
N PRO A 75 16.92 -14.90 5.41
CA PRO A 75 16.10 -15.65 4.44
C PRO A 75 16.52 -17.11 4.31
N ALA A 76 17.72 -17.49 4.73
CA ALA A 76 18.22 -18.85 4.64
C ALA A 76 17.63 -19.77 5.73
N THR A 77 17.20 -19.19 6.86
CA THR A 77 16.61 -19.93 7.99
C THR A 77 15.10 -19.69 8.14
N ALA A 78 14.52 -18.81 7.32
CA ALA A 78 13.10 -18.56 7.26
C ALA A 78 12.28 -19.85 7.03
N SER A 79 11.26 -20.06 7.87
CA SER A 79 10.36 -21.21 7.70
C SER A 79 9.44 -21.04 6.49
N VAL A 80 9.01 -22.16 5.90
CA VAL A 80 8.04 -22.17 4.78
C VAL A 80 6.73 -21.46 5.16
N GLU A 81 6.29 -21.61 6.41
CA GLU A 81 5.09 -20.95 6.92
C GLU A 81 5.25 -19.41 6.99
N SER A 82 6.40 -18.93 7.47
CA SER A 82 6.73 -17.51 7.50
C SER A 82 6.77 -16.92 6.08
N ILE A 83 7.38 -17.62 5.13
CA ILE A 83 7.44 -17.20 3.72
C ILE A 83 6.03 -17.12 3.11
N ASP A 84 5.19 -18.13 3.35
CA ASP A 84 3.81 -18.16 2.85
C ASP A 84 2.94 -17.05 3.47
N GLN A 85 3.15 -16.74 4.75
CA GLN A 85 2.46 -15.64 5.43
C GLN A 85 2.84 -14.28 4.82
N VAL A 86 4.12 -14.03 4.58
CA VAL A 86 4.62 -12.83 3.86
C VAL A 86 4.03 -12.75 2.46
N ALA A 87 4.05 -13.87 1.71
CA ALA A 87 3.51 -13.93 0.36
C ALA A 87 2.00 -13.65 0.31
N ARG A 88 1.22 -14.21 1.24
CA ARG A 88 -0.23 -13.98 1.33
C ARG A 88 -0.57 -12.53 1.62
N PHE A 89 0.18 -11.89 2.52
CA PHE A 89 -0.04 -10.48 2.83
C PHE A 89 0.35 -9.56 1.66
N ALA A 90 1.52 -9.79 1.04
CA ALA A 90 1.93 -9.06 -0.15
C ALA A 90 0.88 -9.19 -1.27
N ARG A 91 0.38 -10.41 -1.49
CA ARG A 91 -0.74 -10.66 -2.41
C ARG A 91 -2.01 -9.92 -2.00
N SER A 92 -2.32 -9.79 -0.71
CA SER A 92 -3.51 -9.06 -0.24
C SER A 92 -3.44 -7.54 -0.50
N ILE A 93 -2.23 -6.98 -0.59
CA ILE A 93 -2.01 -5.58 -0.95
C ILE A 93 -2.17 -5.38 -2.46
N VAL A 94 -1.63 -6.31 -3.25
CA VAL A 94 -1.52 -6.18 -4.71
C VAL A 94 -2.75 -6.70 -5.45
N LEU A 95 -3.37 -7.78 -4.96
CA LEU A 95 -4.52 -8.41 -5.63
C LEU A 95 -5.83 -7.78 -5.13
N PRO A 96 -6.69 -7.29 -6.04
CA PRO A 96 -8.03 -6.87 -5.68
C PRO A 96 -8.78 -8.06 -5.06
N GLY A 97 -9.37 -7.87 -3.88
CA GLY A 97 -9.98 -8.93 -3.06
C GLY A 97 -10.99 -9.80 -3.80
N GLY A 98 -10.50 -10.89 -4.41
CA GLY A 98 -11.27 -12.06 -4.79
C GLY A 98 -11.06 -13.11 -3.73
N ARG A 99 -12.13 -13.48 -3.03
CA ARG A 99 -12.18 -14.64 -2.14
C ARG A 99 -11.63 -15.86 -2.88
N ALA A 100 -10.47 -16.35 -2.48
CA ALA A 100 -10.04 -17.69 -2.82
C ALA A 100 -10.92 -18.65 -1.99
N ARG A 101 -11.79 -19.38 -2.70
CA ARG A 101 -12.35 -20.64 -2.23
C ARG A 101 -11.28 -21.72 -2.28
#